data_AF-A0A5J4ITN3-F1
#
_entry.id   AF-A0A5J4ITN3-F1
#
_cell.length_a   1.000
_cell.length_b   1.000
_cell.length_c   1.000
_cell.angle_alpha   90.00
_cell.angle_beta   90.00
_cell.angle_gamma   90.00
#
_symmetry.space_group_name_H-M   'P 1'
#
loop_
_entity.id
_entity.type
_entity.pdbx_description
1 polymer ?
#
loop_
_entity_poly.entity_id
_entity_poly.type
_entity_poly.pdbx_seq_one_letter_code
_entity_poly.pdbx_strand_id
1 'polypeptide(L)'
;MKIKNVLLTAVMITATVLNVNSQSRENKVTVEFSSESQKLTKASGWEQNEKTGKWVENKNVIDDRECPSYWVSHVSQNFKWIQFRTINQNDKKYYVFLYERLGGEYKYPNIQEDWEADKRTYFFIISSTEYEDLKTKIDLKSGENIKLTSKMNGYISDRYKILGGEHLYNEENLLAKITKTIEKPSYSESCLVINSQTTDGNDVLRFRLPESCYFAEKYMKTAYFEVKLEQYKTILTE
;
A
#
# COMPACT_ATOMS: atom_id res chain seq x y z
N MET A 1 21.31 1.62 73.68
CA MET A 1 20.59 2.37 72.64
C MET A 1 21.08 1.99 71.22
N LYS A 2 21.06 0.70 70.84
CA LYS A 2 21.56 0.24 69.51
C LYS A 2 20.65 -0.79 68.83
N ILE A 3 19.97 -1.66 69.56
CA ILE A 3 19.11 -2.72 68.98
C ILE A 3 17.77 -2.17 68.44
N LYS A 4 17.15 -1.20 69.14
CA LYS A 4 15.89 -0.57 68.68
C LYS A 4 16.04 0.17 67.34
N ASN A 5 17.18 0.83 67.11
CA ASN A 5 17.42 1.54 65.86
C ASN A 5 17.68 0.57 64.70
N VAL A 6 18.40 -0.54 64.93
CA VAL A 6 18.64 -1.59 63.91
C VAL A 6 17.34 -2.27 63.49
N LEU A 7 16.43 -2.56 64.43
CA LEU A 7 15.12 -3.15 64.11
C LEU A 7 14.25 -2.19 63.28
N LEU A 8 14.28 -0.90 63.59
CA LEU A 8 13.52 0.11 62.86
C LEU A 8 14.03 0.27 61.41
N THR A 9 15.35 0.22 61.22
CA THR A 9 15.97 0.28 59.88
C THR A 9 15.66 -0.98 59.07
N ALA A 10 15.68 -2.17 59.69
CA ALA A 10 15.33 -3.42 59.03
C ALA A 10 13.88 -3.43 58.54
N VAL A 11 12.93 -2.93 59.35
CA VAL A 11 11.51 -2.84 59.00
C VAL A 11 11.27 -1.85 57.84
N MET A 12 11.93 -0.69 57.83
CA MET A 12 11.83 0.24 56.71
C MET A 12 12.39 -0.34 55.41
N ILE A 13 13.51 -1.07 55.46
CA ILE A 13 14.09 -1.70 54.27
C ILE A 13 13.12 -2.76 53.73
N THR A 14 12.56 -3.63 54.58
CA THR A 14 11.57 -4.64 54.14
C THR A 14 10.29 -4.05 53.55
N ALA A 15 9.83 -2.88 54.03
CA ALA A 15 8.65 -2.21 53.49
C ALA A 15 8.88 -1.60 52.09
N THR A 16 10.13 -1.25 51.75
CA THR A 16 10.48 -0.76 50.42
C THR A 16 10.67 -1.88 49.39
N VAL A 17 11.10 -3.07 49.79
CA VAL A 17 11.29 -4.22 48.86
C VAL A 17 9.97 -4.91 48.48
N LEU A 18 8.89 -4.70 49.25
CA LEU A 18 7.58 -5.32 49.00
C LEU A 18 6.67 -4.49 48.07
N ASN A 19 7.07 -3.28 47.68
CA ASN A 19 6.34 -2.43 46.74
C ASN A 19 6.89 -2.52 45.31
N VAL A 20 7.24 -3.73 44.87
CA VAL A 20 7.51 -3.98 43.44
C VAL A 20 6.16 -4.12 42.74
N ASN A 21 5.50 -3.00 42.50
CA ASN A 21 4.37 -2.94 41.58
C ASN A 21 4.93 -3.14 40.16
N SER A 22 5.10 -4.41 39.77
CA SER A 22 5.34 -4.75 38.38
C SER A 22 4.11 -4.32 37.59
N GLN A 23 4.20 -3.20 36.88
CA GLN A 23 3.17 -2.84 35.91
C GLN A 23 3.08 -3.97 34.88
N SER A 24 1.90 -4.56 34.73
CA SER A 24 1.65 -5.51 33.65
C SER A 24 1.91 -4.81 32.32
N ARG A 25 2.60 -5.50 31.42
CA ARG A 25 2.75 -5.03 30.05
C ARG A 25 1.38 -5.07 29.40
N GLU A 26 0.79 -3.91 29.14
CA GLU A 26 -0.44 -3.80 28.36
C GLU A 26 -0.08 -3.46 26.93
N ASN A 27 -0.34 -4.38 26.01
CA ASN A 27 -0.21 -4.10 24.59
C ASN A 27 -1.43 -3.32 24.13
N LYS A 28 -1.21 -2.31 23.29
CA LYS A 28 -2.31 -1.67 22.56
C LYS A 28 -2.99 -2.73 21.68
N VAL A 29 -4.32 -2.70 21.61
CA VAL A 29 -5.07 -3.54 20.67
C VAL A 29 -4.64 -3.16 19.25
N THR A 30 -4.08 -4.12 18.52
CA THR A 30 -3.68 -3.95 17.12
C THR A 30 -4.88 -4.28 16.24
N VAL A 31 -5.16 -3.40 15.28
CA VAL A 31 -6.19 -3.66 14.27
C VAL A 31 -5.66 -4.71 13.30
N GLU A 32 -6.46 -5.71 12.98
CA GLU A 32 -6.12 -6.77 12.02
C GLU A 32 -6.93 -6.62 10.72
N PHE A 33 -6.46 -7.24 9.64
CA PHE A 33 -7.26 -7.37 8.43
C PHE A 33 -8.38 -8.38 8.67
N SER A 34 -9.63 -7.97 8.43
CA SER A 34 -10.79 -8.84 8.61
C SER A 34 -11.04 -9.79 7.43
N SER A 35 -10.51 -9.45 6.25
CA SER A 35 -10.52 -10.33 5.07
C SER A 35 -9.46 -9.91 4.07
N GLU A 36 -9.09 -10.83 3.20
CA GLU A 36 -8.20 -10.59 2.07
C GLU A 36 -8.69 -11.28 0.81
N SER A 37 -8.49 -10.61 -0.33
CA SER A 37 -8.77 -11.16 -1.67
C SER A 37 -7.57 -11.95 -2.20
N GLN A 38 -7.69 -12.53 -3.39
CA GLN A 38 -6.53 -13.10 -4.08
C GLN A 38 -5.53 -12.01 -4.50
N LYS A 39 -4.32 -12.43 -4.90
CA LYS A 39 -3.29 -11.53 -5.43
C LYS A 39 -3.28 -11.54 -6.95
N LEU A 40 -3.42 -10.36 -7.55
CA LEU A 40 -3.13 -10.15 -8.96
C LEU A 40 -1.63 -9.97 -9.11
N THR A 41 -0.97 -10.90 -9.79
CA THR A 41 0.50 -10.91 -9.93
C THR A 41 0.98 -10.64 -11.35
N LYS A 42 0.04 -10.48 -12.30
CA LYS A 42 0.33 -10.31 -13.72
C LYS A 42 -0.65 -9.32 -14.36
N ALA A 43 -0.12 -8.38 -15.12
CA ALA A 43 -0.84 -7.52 -16.05
C ALA A 43 0.08 -7.14 -17.21
N SER A 44 -0.52 -6.83 -18.36
CA SER A 44 0.19 -6.19 -19.47
C SER A 44 0.18 -4.68 -19.23
N GLY A 45 1.34 -4.08 -19.04
CA GLY A 45 1.52 -2.64 -19.01
C GLY A 45 1.74 -2.13 -20.43
N TRP A 46 0.82 -1.31 -20.89
CA TRP A 46 0.83 -0.71 -22.20
C TRP A 46 1.23 0.75 -22.08
N GLU A 47 2.15 1.20 -22.93
CA GLU A 47 2.42 2.62 -23.14
C GLU A 47 2.71 2.90 -24.62
N GLN A 48 2.17 4.01 -25.12
CA GLN A 48 2.45 4.45 -26.47
C GLN A 48 3.81 5.15 -26.51
N ASN A 49 4.72 4.64 -27.33
CA ASN A 49 6.00 5.29 -27.58
C ASN A 49 5.76 6.66 -28.22
N GLU A 50 6.16 7.74 -27.54
CA GLU A 50 5.88 9.12 -28.00
C GLU A 50 6.52 9.44 -29.36
N LYS A 51 7.64 8.79 -29.71
CA LYS A 51 8.38 9.04 -30.96
C LYS A 51 7.79 8.29 -32.14
N THR A 52 7.38 7.04 -31.95
CA THR A 52 6.91 6.18 -33.05
C THR A 52 5.40 6.03 -33.10
N GLY A 53 4.67 6.44 -32.07
CA GLY A 53 3.22 6.23 -31.92
C GLY A 53 2.82 4.77 -31.75
N LYS A 54 3.78 3.85 -31.57
CA LYS A 54 3.52 2.41 -31.43
C LYS A 54 3.29 2.08 -29.98
N TRP A 55 2.36 1.17 -29.71
CA TRP A 55 2.16 0.60 -28.38
C TRP A 55 3.29 -0.36 -28.04
N VAL A 56 3.82 -0.23 -26.84
CA VAL A 56 4.81 -1.12 -26.26
C VAL A 56 4.15 -1.86 -25.09
N GLU A 57 4.30 -3.18 -25.11
CA GLU A 57 3.83 -4.05 -24.03
C GLU A 57 4.99 -4.40 -23.11
N ASN A 58 4.78 -4.27 -21.82
CA ASN A 58 5.70 -4.70 -20.79
C ASN A 58 4.97 -5.44 -19.68
N LYS A 59 5.61 -6.45 -19.07
CA LYS A 59 4.97 -7.22 -18.00
C LYS A 59 5.06 -6.47 -16.66
N ASN A 60 3.89 -6.15 -16.08
CA ASN A 60 3.74 -5.48 -14.78
C ASN A 60 4.49 -4.13 -14.63
N VAL A 61 4.83 -3.48 -15.73
CA VAL A 61 5.41 -2.14 -15.74
C VAL A 61 4.86 -1.36 -16.93
N ILE A 62 4.60 -0.07 -16.75
CA ILE A 62 4.21 0.85 -17.83
C ILE A 62 5.45 1.64 -18.20
N ASP A 63 6.00 1.40 -19.39
CA ASP A 63 7.16 2.11 -19.94
C ASP A 63 7.02 2.21 -21.46
N ASP A 64 7.46 3.34 -22.03
CA ASP A 64 7.36 3.67 -23.45
C ASP A 64 8.33 2.88 -24.35
N ARG A 65 9.17 2.04 -23.74
CA ARG A 65 10.14 1.15 -24.36
C ARG A 65 10.11 -0.22 -23.69
N GLU A 66 10.71 -1.22 -24.34
CA GLU A 66 10.89 -2.54 -23.71
C GLU A 66 11.72 -2.36 -22.43
N CYS A 67 11.12 -2.69 -21.29
CA CYS A 67 11.67 -2.42 -19.97
C CYS A 67 12.40 -3.67 -19.46
N PRO A 68 13.74 -3.66 -19.42
CA PRO A 68 14.48 -4.79 -18.90
C PRO A 68 14.29 -4.94 -17.39
N SER A 69 14.41 -6.15 -16.87
CA SER A 69 14.12 -6.46 -15.46
C SER A 69 14.90 -5.64 -14.44
N TYR A 70 16.15 -5.26 -14.76
CA TYR A 70 16.99 -4.41 -13.91
C TYR A 70 16.54 -2.94 -13.88
N TRP A 71 15.72 -2.51 -14.84
CA TRP A 71 15.25 -1.13 -14.94
C TRP A 71 13.89 -0.91 -14.28
N VAL A 72 13.13 -1.99 -14.02
CA VAL A 72 11.77 -1.91 -13.45
C VAL A 72 11.71 -1.09 -12.16
N SER A 73 12.72 -1.15 -11.30
CA SER A 73 12.76 -0.36 -10.05
C SER A 73 12.80 1.15 -10.27
N HIS A 74 13.25 1.61 -11.45
CA HIS A 74 13.30 3.03 -11.81
C HIS A 74 11.95 3.57 -12.33
N VAL A 75 11.00 2.68 -12.64
CA VAL A 75 9.70 3.05 -13.22
C VAL A 75 8.63 3.12 -12.14
N SER A 76 7.90 4.23 -12.04
CA SER A 76 6.95 4.45 -10.93
C SER A 76 5.71 3.55 -10.99
N GLN A 77 5.22 3.28 -12.19
CA GLN A 77 4.09 2.41 -12.48
C GLN A 77 4.59 0.98 -12.72
N ASN A 78 4.96 0.29 -11.64
CA ASN A 78 5.25 -1.13 -11.65
C ASN A 78 4.63 -1.83 -10.44
N PHE A 79 4.44 -3.15 -10.52
CA PHE A 79 4.04 -3.94 -9.35
C PHE A 79 4.51 -5.40 -9.43
N LYS A 80 4.61 -6.03 -8.27
CA LYS A 80 4.80 -7.47 -8.09
C LYS A 80 3.47 -8.18 -7.81
N TRP A 81 2.65 -7.58 -6.95
CA TRP A 81 1.31 -8.05 -6.65
C TRP A 81 0.40 -6.89 -6.27
N ILE A 82 -0.90 -7.08 -6.48
CA ILE A 82 -1.99 -6.18 -6.06
C ILE A 82 -3.03 -7.02 -5.30
N GLN A 83 -3.62 -6.47 -4.24
CA GLN A 83 -4.62 -7.15 -3.40
C GLN A 83 -5.55 -6.12 -2.74
N PHE A 84 -6.85 -6.40 -2.64
CA PHE A 84 -7.71 -5.72 -1.67
C PHE A 84 -7.73 -6.48 -0.34
N ARG A 85 -7.66 -5.72 0.76
CA ARG A 85 -7.91 -6.22 2.12
C ARG A 85 -8.93 -5.35 2.83
N THR A 86 -9.65 -5.92 3.77
CA THR A 86 -10.64 -5.19 4.59
C THR A 86 -10.07 -4.92 5.97
N ILE A 87 -10.30 -3.71 6.48
CA ILE A 87 -9.96 -3.33 7.86
C ILE A 87 -11.16 -2.65 8.52
N ASN A 88 -11.41 -2.97 9.80
CA ASN A 88 -12.44 -2.31 10.60
C ASN A 88 -11.75 -1.44 11.66
N GLN A 89 -12.02 -0.14 11.65
CA GLN A 89 -11.45 0.80 12.62
C GLN A 89 -12.51 1.81 13.05
N ASN A 90 -12.67 2.00 14.37
CA ASN A 90 -13.66 2.91 14.95
C ASN A 90 -15.07 2.68 14.39
N ASP A 91 -15.51 1.42 14.37
CA ASP A 91 -16.81 0.96 13.85
C ASP A 91 -17.07 1.29 12.36
N LYS A 92 -16.01 1.57 11.60
CA LYS A 92 -16.07 1.81 10.16
C LYS A 92 -15.27 0.76 9.40
N LYS A 93 -15.92 0.17 8.38
CA LYS A 93 -15.29 -0.73 7.41
C LYS A 93 -14.58 0.10 6.34
N TYR A 94 -13.34 -0.24 6.05
CA TYR A 94 -12.53 0.34 4.98
C TYR A 94 -11.97 -0.77 4.10
N TYR A 95 -11.75 -0.44 2.82
CA TYR A 95 -11.08 -1.31 1.87
C TYR A 95 -9.72 -0.73 1.52
N VAL A 96 -8.69 -1.55 1.67
CA VAL A 96 -7.29 -1.18 1.46
C VAL A 96 -6.82 -1.83 0.17
N PHE A 97 -6.61 -1.01 -0.86
CA PHE A 97 -5.92 -1.41 -2.09
C PHE A 97 -4.42 -1.43 -1.80
N LEU A 98 -3.86 -2.64 -1.72
CA LEU A 98 -2.44 -2.89 -1.48
C LEU A 98 -1.74 -3.28 -2.77
N TYR A 99 -0.53 -2.79 -2.94
CA TYR A 99 0.35 -3.27 -4.01
C TYR A 99 1.83 -3.18 -3.61
N GLU A 100 2.60 -4.23 -3.88
CA GLU A 100 4.05 -4.19 -3.74
C GLU A 100 4.67 -3.79 -5.08
N ARG A 101 5.60 -2.86 -5.06
CA ARG A 101 6.42 -2.52 -6.22
C ARG A 101 7.90 -2.64 -5.92
N LEU A 102 8.69 -2.78 -6.98
CA LEU A 102 10.12 -2.52 -6.93
C LEU A 102 10.33 -0.99 -6.96
N GLY A 103 11.18 -0.50 -6.09
CA GLY A 103 11.59 0.90 -6.06
C GLY A 103 13.08 1.00 -5.80
N GLY A 104 13.48 2.21 -5.48
CA GLY A 104 14.81 2.51 -5.01
C GLY A 104 15.01 4.00 -4.99
N GLU A 105 16.14 4.41 -4.45
CA GLU A 105 16.58 5.79 -4.44
C GLU A 105 18.09 5.82 -4.62
N TYR A 106 18.59 6.89 -5.23
CA TYR A 106 20.02 7.13 -5.28
C TYR A 106 20.51 7.48 -3.88
N LYS A 107 21.59 6.82 -3.44
CA LYS A 107 22.30 7.19 -2.22
C LYS A 107 22.85 8.61 -2.31
N TYR A 108 23.19 9.06 -3.52
CA TYR A 108 23.56 10.44 -3.82
C TYR A 108 22.54 11.08 -4.79
N PRO A 109 21.37 11.56 -4.31
CA PRO A 109 20.26 12.03 -5.16
C PRO A 109 20.63 13.15 -6.12
N ASN A 110 21.51 14.08 -5.68
CA ASN A 110 21.86 15.27 -6.46
C ASN A 110 22.69 14.95 -7.70
N ILE A 111 23.45 13.85 -7.68
CA ILE A 111 24.30 13.40 -8.79
C ILE A 111 23.80 12.09 -9.42
N GLN A 112 22.71 11.52 -8.88
CA GLN A 112 22.09 10.28 -9.34
C GLN A 112 23.06 9.09 -9.38
N GLU A 113 23.90 8.98 -8.35
CA GLU A 113 24.84 7.88 -8.18
C GLU A 113 24.38 6.91 -7.07
N ASP A 114 24.84 5.66 -7.19
CA ASP A 114 24.59 4.58 -6.24
C ASP A 114 23.10 4.31 -6.02
N TRP A 115 22.42 3.74 -7.03
CA TRP A 115 21.03 3.31 -6.90
C TRP A 115 20.87 2.17 -5.89
N GLU A 116 20.09 2.43 -4.84
CA GLU A 116 19.74 1.45 -3.81
C GLU A 116 18.30 0.97 -4.04
N ALA A 117 18.15 -0.23 -4.61
CA ALA A 117 16.84 -0.83 -4.82
C ALA A 117 16.18 -1.22 -3.49
N ASP A 118 14.88 -0.97 -3.37
CA ASP A 118 14.05 -1.36 -2.23
C ASP A 118 12.73 -2.00 -2.70
N LYS A 119 12.07 -2.69 -1.77
CA LYS A 119 10.69 -3.16 -1.93
C LYS A 119 9.78 -2.24 -1.15
N ARG A 120 8.66 -1.87 -1.76
CA ARG A 120 7.67 -1.01 -1.14
C ARG A 120 6.29 -1.60 -1.28
N THR A 121 5.58 -1.79 -0.16
CA THR A 121 4.15 -2.07 -0.15
C THR A 121 3.41 -0.76 0.05
N TYR A 122 2.68 -0.35 -0.97
CA TYR A 122 1.80 0.80 -0.97
C TYR A 122 0.41 0.40 -0.50
N PHE A 123 -0.29 1.36 0.09
CA PHE A 123 -1.69 1.25 0.46
C PHE A 123 -2.46 2.49 -0.01
N PHE A 124 -3.68 2.25 -0.46
CA PHE A 124 -4.65 3.27 -0.84
C PHE A 124 -6.01 2.86 -0.29
N ILE A 125 -6.57 3.68 0.60
CA ILE A 125 -7.73 3.30 1.41
C ILE A 125 -8.97 4.03 0.89
N ILE A 126 -10.04 3.29 0.68
CA ILE A 126 -11.34 3.82 0.28
C ILE A 126 -12.44 3.36 1.23
N SER A 127 -13.51 4.14 1.27
CA SER A 127 -14.71 3.82 2.05
C SER A 127 -15.49 2.66 1.42
N SER A 128 -16.40 2.06 2.21
CA SER A 128 -17.30 1.03 1.68
C SER A 128 -18.18 1.54 0.55
N THR A 129 -18.65 2.78 0.61
CA THR A 129 -19.48 3.37 -0.44
C THR A 129 -18.72 3.47 -1.76
N GLU A 130 -17.47 3.94 -1.72
CA GLU A 130 -16.61 4.02 -2.91
C GLU A 130 -16.26 2.64 -3.47
N TYR A 131 -16.06 1.65 -2.60
CA TYR A 131 -15.75 0.29 -3.01
C TYR A 131 -16.94 -0.42 -3.69
N GLU A 132 -18.16 -0.27 -3.15
CA GLU A 132 -19.36 -0.84 -3.78
C GLU A 132 -19.71 -0.12 -5.10
N ASP A 133 -19.50 1.20 -5.16
CA ASP A 133 -19.64 1.97 -6.42
C ASP A 133 -18.63 1.49 -7.48
N LEU A 134 -17.38 1.26 -7.09
CA LEU A 134 -16.35 0.67 -7.96
C LEU A 134 -16.81 -0.67 -8.53
N LYS A 135 -17.24 -1.61 -7.66
CA LYS A 135 -17.71 -2.95 -8.08
C LYS A 135 -18.84 -2.84 -9.10
N THR A 136 -19.85 -2.03 -8.78
CA THR A 136 -21.02 -1.83 -9.63
C THR A 136 -20.63 -1.28 -11.00
N LYS A 137 -19.76 -0.25 -11.05
CA LYS A 137 -19.33 0.37 -12.31
C LYS A 137 -18.43 -0.52 -13.15
N ILE A 138 -17.59 -1.36 -12.53
CA ILE A 138 -16.78 -2.36 -13.24
C ILE A 138 -17.67 -3.39 -13.96
N ASP A 139 -18.84 -3.72 -13.40
CA ASP A 139 -19.75 -4.68 -14.03
C ASP A 139 -20.47 -4.11 -15.26
N LEU A 140 -20.57 -2.78 -15.37
CA LEU A 140 -21.22 -2.12 -16.50
C LEU A 140 -20.39 -2.15 -17.79
N LYS A 141 -19.06 -2.34 -17.70
CA LYS A 141 -18.16 -2.40 -18.85
C LYS A 141 -18.30 -1.21 -19.81
N SER A 142 -18.57 -0.02 -19.28
CA SER A 142 -18.89 1.18 -20.08
C SER A 142 -17.68 1.78 -20.80
N GLY A 143 -16.45 1.39 -20.44
CA GLY A 143 -15.22 2.02 -20.87
C GLY A 143 -14.96 3.39 -20.22
N GLU A 144 -15.87 3.88 -19.40
CA GLU A 144 -15.70 5.15 -18.70
C GLU A 144 -14.71 5.01 -17.54
N ASN A 145 -13.88 6.05 -17.36
CA ASN A 145 -12.93 6.09 -16.26
C ASN A 145 -13.65 6.26 -14.92
N ILE A 146 -13.50 5.28 -14.04
CA ILE A 146 -13.86 5.32 -12.64
C ILE A 146 -12.66 5.89 -11.88
N LYS A 147 -12.85 7.06 -11.26
CA LYS A 147 -11.82 7.76 -10.50
C LYS A 147 -12.10 7.67 -9.01
N LEU A 148 -11.25 6.96 -8.29
CA LEU A 148 -11.27 6.87 -6.83
C LEU A 148 -10.21 7.80 -6.28
N THR A 149 -10.59 8.67 -5.34
CA THR A 149 -9.70 9.69 -4.76
C THR A 149 -9.54 9.43 -3.27
N SER A 150 -8.32 9.47 -2.75
CA SER A 150 -8.11 9.30 -1.31
C SER A 150 -6.89 10.03 -0.79
N LYS A 151 -7.06 10.66 0.38
CA LYS A 151 -5.99 11.19 1.23
C LYS A 151 -5.37 10.13 2.13
N MET A 152 -6.03 8.97 2.24
CA MET A 152 -5.61 7.86 3.08
C MET A 152 -4.73 6.91 2.26
N ASN A 153 -3.52 7.35 1.95
CA ASN A 153 -2.55 6.60 1.16
C ASN A 153 -1.14 6.68 1.76
N GLY A 154 -0.28 5.74 1.38
CA GLY A 154 1.10 5.70 1.84
C GLY A 154 1.80 4.40 1.44
N TYR A 155 2.96 4.15 2.03
CA TYR A 155 3.71 2.91 1.82
C TYR A 155 4.64 2.58 3.00
N ILE A 156 5.06 1.32 3.11
CA ILE A 156 6.22 0.88 3.90
C ILE A 156 7.33 0.40 2.97
N SER A 157 8.58 0.47 3.41
CA SER A 157 9.76 0.06 2.62
C SER A 157 10.69 -0.83 3.43
N ASP A 158 11.36 -1.79 2.78
CA ASP A 158 12.41 -2.61 3.40
C ASP A 158 13.79 -1.94 3.48
N ARG A 159 13.91 -0.71 2.97
CA ARG A 159 15.16 0.06 2.98
C ARG A 159 15.78 0.20 4.38
N TYR A 160 14.94 0.44 5.38
CA TYR A 160 15.38 0.74 6.75
C TYR A 160 15.30 -0.48 7.68
N LYS A 161 15.24 -1.70 7.13
CA LYS A 161 15.11 -2.93 7.93
C LYS A 161 16.17 -3.08 9.02
N ILE A 162 17.37 -2.53 8.79
CA ILE A 162 18.48 -2.58 9.75
C ILE A 162 18.23 -1.77 11.02
N LEU A 163 17.33 -0.79 10.98
CA LEU A 163 16.98 0.05 12.13
C LEU A 163 16.04 -0.67 13.11
N GLY A 164 15.40 -1.76 12.68
CA GLY A 164 14.43 -2.49 13.51
C GLY A 164 13.16 -1.68 13.81
N GLY A 165 12.37 -2.15 14.78
CA GLY A 165 11.17 -1.45 15.26
C GLY A 165 10.15 -1.12 14.18
N GLU A 166 9.70 0.14 14.11
CA GLU A 166 8.70 0.63 13.15
C GLU A 166 9.17 0.60 11.68
N HIS A 167 10.46 0.34 11.45
CA HIS A 167 11.05 0.26 10.12
C HIS A 167 11.12 -1.18 9.57
N LEU A 168 10.72 -2.18 10.36
CA LEU A 168 10.65 -3.56 9.87
C LEU A 168 9.58 -3.67 8.77
N TYR A 169 9.94 -4.31 7.67
CA TYR A 169 9.02 -4.59 6.58
C TYR A 169 8.17 -5.83 6.92
N ASN A 170 7.11 -5.62 7.68
CA ASN A 170 6.20 -6.66 8.15
C ASN A 170 4.75 -6.17 8.17
N GLU A 171 3.81 -7.09 8.41
CA GLU A 171 2.38 -6.79 8.42
C GLU A 171 1.96 -5.90 9.61
N GLU A 172 2.58 -6.08 10.78
CA GLU A 172 2.31 -5.27 11.97
C GLU A 172 2.58 -3.77 11.71
N ASN A 173 3.73 -3.44 11.13
CA ASN A 173 4.07 -2.06 10.80
C ASN A 173 3.24 -1.51 9.63
N LEU A 174 2.85 -2.37 8.68
CA LEU A 174 1.90 -1.99 7.63
C LEU A 174 0.55 -1.57 8.25
N LEU A 175 0.00 -2.40 9.13
CA LEU A 175 -1.25 -2.14 9.84
C LEU A 175 -1.14 -0.87 10.70
N ALA A 176 -0.08 -0.74 11.49
CA ALA A 176 0.15 0.46 12.29
C ALA A 176 0.17 1.74 11.44
N LYS A 177 0.78 1.69 10.25
CA LYS A 177 0.81 2.83 9.32
C LYS A 177 -0.55 3.11 8.70
N ILE A 178 -1.28 2.09 8.27
CA ILE A 178 -2.66 2.18 7.76
C ILE A 178 -3.57 2.83 8.81
N THR A 179 -3.58 2.30 10.04
CA THR A 179 -4.42 2.78 11.15
C THR A 179 -4.14 4.25 11.47
N LYS A 180 -2.85 4.64 11.50
CA LYS A 180 -2.43 6.04 11.70
C LYS A 180 -2.88 6.94 10.56
N THR A 181 -2.84 6.46 9.31
CA THR A 181 -3.28 7.22 8.14
C THR A 181 -4.80 7.38 8.08
N ILE A 182 -5.58 6.41 8.59
CA ILE A 182 -7.03 6.56 8.74
C ILE A 182 -7.37 7.64 9.77
N GLU A 183 -6.65 7.67 10.91
CA GLU A 183 -6.83 8.69 11.96
C GLU A 183 -6.37 10.08 11.52
N LYS A 184 -5.27 10.14 10.78
CA LYS A 184 -4.65 11.38 10.30
C LYS A 184 -4.29 11.24 8.81
N PRO A 185 -5.27 11.46 7.91
CA PRO A 185 -5.03 11.41 6.47
C PRO A 185 -3.98 12.42 6.00
N SER A 186 -3.34 12.14 4.85
CA SER A 186 -2.41 13.06 4.21
C SER A 186 -3.12 14.36 3.79
N TYR A 187 -2.33 15.41 3.57
CA TYR A 187 -2.83 16.60 2.89
C TYR A 187 -3.07 16.36 1.40
N SER A 188 -2.20 15.57 0.76
CA SER A 188 -2.26 15.27 -0.66
C SER A 188 -3.18 14.10 -0.98
N GLU A 189 -3.96 14.28 -2.05
CA GLU A 189 -4.80 13.25 -2.63
C GLU A 189 -4.03 12.46 -3.68
N SER A 190 -4.23 11.15 -3.66
CA SER A 190 -3.88 10.27 -4.78
C SER A 190 -5.15 9.79 -5.46
N CYS A 191 -5.05 9.40 -6.72
CA CYS A 191 -6.15 8.82 -7.47
C CYS A 191 -5.77 7.47 -8.05
N LEU A 192 -6.68 6.50 -7.86
CA LEU A 192 -6.73 5.24 -8.58
C LEU A 192 -7.74 5.43 -9.73
N VAL A 193 -7.30 5.19 -10.96
CA VAL A 193 -8.17 5.27 -12.14
C VAL A 193 -8.27 3.89 -12.76
N ILE A 194 -9.51 3.44 -12.96
CA ILE A 194 -9.85 2.11 -13.47
C ILE A 194 -10.97 2.29 -14.50
N ASN A 195 -10.96 1.52 -15.58
CA ASN A 195 -12.15 1.31 -16.40
C ASN A 195 -12.26 -0.16 -16.79
N SER A 196 -13.45 -0.57 -17.18
CA SER A 196 -13.71 -1.90 -17.71
C SER A 196 -14.49 -1.76 -19.01
N GLN A 197 -14.22 -2.64 -19.97
CA GLN A 197 -14.85 -2.61 -21.29
C GLN A 197 -14.67 -3.93 -22.00
N THR A 198 -15.46 -4.14 -23.06
CA THR A 198 -15.22 -5.22 -24.02
C THR A 198 -14.41 -4.67 -25.20
N THR A 199 -13.24 -5.25 -25.43
CA THR A 199 -12.34 -4.89 -26.55
C THR A 199 -11.96 -6.15 -27.31
N ASP A 200 -12.13 -6.13 -28.64
CA ASP A 200 -11.83 -7.28 -29.52
C ASP A 200 -12.50 -8.59 -29.07
N GLY A 201 -13.74 -8.50 -28.55
CA GLY A 201 -14.50 -9.62 -28.02
C GLY A 201 -14.07 -10.13 -26.64
N ASN A 202 -13.12 -9.46 -25.98
CA ASN A 202 -12.63 -9.82 -24.64
C ASN A 202 -13.03 -8.76 -23.62
N ASP A 203 -13.54 -9.19 -22.46
CA ASP A 203 -13.75 -8.30 -21.33
C ASP A 203 -12.42 -8.02 -20.63
N VAL A 204 -12.02 -6.76 -20.63
CA VAL A 204 -10.78 -6.28 -20.03
C VAL A 204 -11.05 -5.23 -18.97
N LEU A 205 -10.10 -5.12 -18.05
CA LEU A 205 -10.04 -4.03 -17.10
C LEU A 205 -8.70 -3.32 -17.27
N ARG A 206 -8.76 -2.00 -17.43
CA ARG A 206 -7.59 -1.14 -17.53
C ARG A 206 -7.47 -0.30 -16.28
N PHE A 207 -6.24 -0.12 -15.78
CA PHE A 207 -6.02 0.66 -14.57
C PHE A 207 -4.64 1.31 -14.55
N ARG A 208 -4.50 2.32 -13.71
CA ARG A 208 -3.21 2.88 -13.29
C ARG A 208 -3.11 2.82 -11.78
N LEU A 209 -1.92 2.50 -11.27
CA LEU A 209 -1.68 2.47 -9.83
C LEU A 209 -1.83 3.88 -9.24
N PRO A 210 -2.24 4.01 -7.97
CA PRO A 210 -2.43 5.29 -7.32
C PRO A 210 -1.26 6.26 -7.54
N GLU A 211 -1.57 7.43 -8.09
CA GLU A 211 -0.63 8.52 -8.31
C GLU A 211 -1.32 9.87 -8.15
N SER A 212 -0.66 10.98 -8.50
CA SER A 212 -1.32 12.29 -8.49
C SER A 212 -2.57 12.28 -9.38
N CYS A 213 -3.67 12.81 -8.85
CA CYS A 213 -4.95 12.91 -9.55
C CYS A 213 -4.89 13.68 -10.88
N TYR A 214 -3.90 14.56 -11.04
CA TYR A 214 -3.65 15.27 -12.29
C TYR A 214 -3.10 14.35 -13.40
N PHE A 215 -2.19 13.43 -13.04
CA PHE A 215 -1.54 12.54 -13.98
C PHE A 215 -2.35 11.28 -14.26
N ALA A 216 -2.97 10.70 -13.23
CA ALA A 216 -3.64 9.41 -13.31
C ALA A 216 -4.67 9.34 -14.45
N GLU A 217 -5.52 10.35 -14.58
CA GLU A 217 -6.59 10.36 -15.59
C GLU A 217 -6.08 10.74 -16.99
N LYS A 218 -5.13 11.68 -17.06
CA LYS A 218 -4.54 12.15 -18.33
C LYS A 218 -3.89 10.99 -19.08
N TYR A 219 -3.14 10.15 -18.38
CA TYR A 219 -2.36 9.09 -18.99
C TYR A 219 -3.14 7.83 -19.34
N MET A 220 -4.38 7.64 -18.86
CA MET A 220 -5.20 6.48 -19.24
C MET A 220 -5.41 6.31 -20.75
N LYS A 221 -5.23 7.37 -21.54
CA LYS A 221 -5.35 7.32 -23.00
C LYS A 221 -4.10 6.74 -23.69
N THR A 222 -2.94 6.86 -23.06
CA THR A 222 -1.64 6.53 -23.67
C THR A 222 -0.83 5.53 -22.87
N ALA A 223 -1.23 5.21 -21.64
CA ALA A 223 -0.45 4.39 -20.72
C ALA A 223 -1.34 3.77 -19.62
N TYR A 224 -1.44 2.44 -19.55
CA TYR A 224 -2.27 1.72 -18.56
C TYR A 224 -1.83 0.26 -18.39
N PHE A 225 -2.16 -0.33 -17.25
CA PHE A 225 -2.20 -1.78 -17.09
C PHE A 225 -3.49 -2.34 -17.69
N GLU A 226 -3.43 -3.52 -18.26
CA GLU A 226 -4.57 -4.27 -18.78
C GLU A 226 -4.53 -5.72 -18.28
N VAL A 227 -5.70 -6.21 -17.86
CA VAL A 227 -5.93 -7.59 -17.44
C VAL A 227 -7.28 -8.06 -17.93
N LYS A 228 -7.48 -9.38 -18.00
CA LYS A 228 -8.83 -9.91 -18.17
C LYS A 228 -9.70 -9.50 -16.99
N LEU A 229 -10.92 -9.06 -17.27
CA LEU A 229 -11.86 -8.61 -16.24
C LEU A 229 -12.10 -9.70 -15.18
N GLU A 230 -12.25 -10.97 -15.62
CA GLU A 230 -12.42 -12.12 -14.72
C GLU A 230 -11.27 -12.26 -13.71
N GLN A 231 -10.03 -12.00 -14.13
CA GLN A 231 -8.85 -12.09 -13.28
C GLN A 231 -8.84 -10.96 -12.26
N TYR A 232 -9.20 -9.73 -12.68
CA TYR A 232 -9.30 -8.62 -11.74
C TYR A 232 -10.40 -8.84 -10.69
N LYS A 233 -11.53 -9.45 -11.08
CA LYS A 233 -12.61 -9.75 -10.12
C LYS A 233 -12.18 -10.66 -8.98
N THR A 234 -11.16 -11.51 -9.17
CA THR A 234 -10.60 -12.36 -8.09
C THR A 234 -9.93 -11.57 -6.96
N ILE A 235 -9.53 -10.32 -7.22
CA ILE A 235 -8.93 -9.44 -6.22
C ILE A 235 -9.93 -8.49 -5.57
N LEU A 236 -11.22 -8.57 -5.93
CA LEU A 236 -12.27 -7.87 -5.20
C LEU A 236 -12.68 -8.75 -4.01
N THR A 237 -12.61 -8.19 -2.79
CA THR A 237 -13.16 -8.80 -1.57
C THR A 237 -14.69 -8.76 -1.59
N GLU A 238 -15.29 -9.77 -0.96
CA GLU A 238 -16.74 -9.84 -0.67
C GLU A 238 -17.23 -8.75 0.29
#